data_AF-A0A661XGL9-F1
#
_entry.id   AF-A0A661XGL9-F1
#
_cell.length_a   1.000
_cell.length_b   1.000
_cell.length_c   1.000
_cell.angle_alpha   90.00
_cell.angle_beta   90.00
_cell.angle_gamma   90.00
#
_symmetry.space_group_name_H-M   'P 1'
#
loop_
_entity.id
_entity.type
_entity.pdbx_description
1 polymer ?
#
loop_
_entity_poly.entity_id
_entity_poly.type
_entity_poly.pdbx_seq_one_letter_code
_entity_poly.pdbx_strand_id
1 'polypeptide(L)'
;MKKFSLFAICHLLFATSLFAWLSTEDKGTSGAQFLKIGIGARPVALAGAYTSLSNDISGVYWNPAGVVFSENKEVELMYTQWFEDTTLNYFGIGTPFRGGKLFLNYTLLTVSKLERRTSDTGSSEGEFKAQDSAIGIGYAFKLGESAVGITLKSISSKIDDESASAVAVDIGWKKESEKYLWGISLRNLGTEIKFINEADPLPTNLNLGFGIKLKENMCLGIDLNFPRDNEINASIGYEYILKAGRMEIPLRVGYKTLNDFEAIDALSAGLGINIKSYTLDFAWAPYGDLEDTIRIALKGKF
;
A
#
# COMPACT_ATOMS: atom_id res chain seq x y z
N MET A 1 14.43 42.25 3.58
CA MET A 1 14.64 41.31 4.72
C MET A 1 13.36 40.88 5.43
N LYS A 2 12.28 41.69 5.52
CA LYS A 2 11.01 41.28 6.20
C LYS A 2 10.17 40.21 5.46
N LYS A 3 10.23 40.13 4.12
CA LYS A 3 9.46 39.13 3.33
C LYS A 3 9.99 37.69 3.43
N PHE A 4 11.30 37.52 3.68
CA PHE A 4 11.91 36.20 3.87
C PHE A 4 11.53 35.57 5.23
N SER A 5 11.33 36.41 6.26
CA SER A 5 10.93 35.96 7.60
C SER A 5 9.49 35.44 7.62
N LEU A 6 8.56 36.06 6.88
CA LEU A 6 7.16 35.60 6.82
C LEU A 6 7.01 34.26 6.08
N PHE A 7 7.80 34.04 5.02
CA PHE A 7 7.77 32.79 4.26
C PHE A 7 8.32 31.61 5.07
N ALA A 8 9.40 31.84 5.85
CA ALA A 8 9.98 30.87 6.75
C ALA A 8 9.03 30.52 7.92
N ILE A 9 8.31 31.50 8.47
CA ILE A 9 7.31 31.27 9.52
C ILE A 9 6.11 30.47 8.99
N CYS A 10 5.61 30.75 7.78
CA CYS A 10 4.56 29.93 7.18
C CYS A 10 5.01 28.51 6.85
N HIS A 11 6.26 28.30 6.42
CA HIS A 11 6.83 26.95 6.22
C HIS A 11 6.97 26.20 7.54
N LEU A 12 7.36 26.89 8.61
CA LEU A 12 7.50 26.29 9.94
C LEU A 12 6.12 25.92 10.52
N LEU A 13 5.11 26.79 10.36
CA LEU A 13 3.74 26.52 10.81
C LEU A 13 3.04 25.42 10.00
N PHE A 14 3.32 25.33 8.70
CA PHE A 14 2.82 24.23 7.84
C PHE A 14 3.53 22.92 8.15
N ALA A 15 4.82 22.94 8.46
CA ALA A 15 5.55 21.76 8.91
C ALA A 15 5.01 21.25 10.25
N THR A 16 4.74 22.12 11.23
CA THR A 16 4.23 21.69 12.55
C THR A 16 2.84 21.06 12.49
N SER A 17 1.94 21.51 11.60
CA SER A 17 0.64 20.87 11.40
C SER A 17 0.75 19.54 10.63
N LEU A 18 1.70 19.44 9.69
CA LEU A 18 1.99 18.20 8.98
C LEU A 18 2.62 17.10 9.86
N PHE A 19 3.02 17.38 11.09
CA PHE A 19 3.52 16.37 12.04
C PHE A 19 2.64 16.21 13.28
N ALA A 20 1.58 17.02 13.43
CA ALA A 20 0.68 16.94 14.59
C ALA A 20 -0.08 15.61 14.70
N TRP A 21 -0.26 14.91 13.57
CA TRP A 21 -0.89 13.59 13.47
C TRP A 21 0.07 12.42 13.66
N LEU A 22 1.37 12.66 13.85
CA LEU A 22 2.35 11.63 14.27
C LEU A 22 2.35 11.45 15.80
N SER A 23 1.40 12.04 16.52
CA SER A 23 1.27 11.87 17.97
C SER A 23 0.87 10.43 18.32
N THR A 24 1.34 9.94 19.46
CA THR A 24 1.08 8.57 19.92
C THR A 24 -0.33 8.37 20.51
N GLU A 25 -1.13 9.42 20.63
CA GLU A 25 -2.47 9.41 21.23
C GLU A 25 -3.57 8.95 20.24
N ASP A 26 -3.29 8.94 18.93
CA ASP A 26 -4.25 8.60 17.86
C ASP A 26 -4.26 7.09 17.50
N LYS A 27 -3.63 6.21 18.30
CA LYS A 27 -3.56 4.78 17.96
C LYS A 27 -4.94 4.13 17.92
N GLY A 28 -5.24 3.43 16.83
CA GLY A 28 -6.48 2.69 16.64
C GLY A 28 -7.74 3.54 16.40
N THR A 29 -7.60 4.86 16.18
CA THR A 29 -8.75 5.77 16.04
C THR A 29 -9.17 6.05 14.59
N SER A 30 -8.55 5.39 13.61
CA SER A 30 -8.89 5.62 12.20
C SER A 30 -9.98 4.68 11.68
N GLY A 31 -10.83 5.17 10.78
CA GLY A 31 -11.80 4.36 10.05
C GLY A 31 -11.16 3.72 8.82
N ALA A 32 -11.94 2.96 8.02
CA ALA A 32 -11.47 2.37 6.75
C ALA A 32 -10.15 1.58 6.87
N GLN A 33 -10.05 0.73 7.90
CA GLN A 33 -8.84 -0.03 8.25
C GLN A 33 -8.30 -0.90 7.10
N PHE A 34 -9.15 -1.32 6.15
CA PHE A 34 -8.73 -2.07 4.96
C PHE A 34 -7.64 -1.37 4.13
N LEU A 35 -7.54 -0.04 4.20
CA LEU A 35 -6.52 0.74 3.50
C LEU A 35 -5.09 0.46 4.03
N LYS A 36 -4.96 -0.16 5.20
CA LYS A 36 -3.68 -0.56 5.81
C LYS A 36 -3.20 -1.93 5.32
N ILE A 37 -4.04 -2.69 4.63
CA ILE A 37 -3.68 -4.01 4.12
C ILE A 37 -2.87 -3.85 2.83
N GLY A 38 -1.66 -4.40 2.82
CA GLY A 38 -0.74 -4.28 1.70
C GLY A 38 -1.26 -4.89 0.40
N ILE A 39 -1.05 -4.18 -0.71
CA ILE A 39 -1.42 -4.60 -2.06
C ILE A 39 -0.21 -5.11 -2.85
N GLY A 40 -0.44 -6.13 -3.66
CA GLY A 40 0.55 -6.79 -4.50
C GLY A 40 1.33 -7.87 -3.75
N ALA A 41 1.53 -9.02 -4.39
CA ALA A 41 2.32 -10.10 -3.80
C ALA A 41 3.80 -9.71 -3.65
N ARG A 42 4.39 -9.07 -4.67
CA ARG A 42 5.80 -8.63 -4.62
C ARG A 42 6.11 -7.67 -3.46
N PRO A 43 5.37 -6.57 -3.25
CA PRO A 43 5.61 -5.66 -2.12
C PRO A 43 5.42 -6.32 -0.75
N VAL A 44 4.39 -7.16 -0.63
CA VAL A 44 4.11 -7.90 0.61
C VAL A 44 5.23 -8.88 0.93
N ALA A 45 5.76 -9.60 -0.06
CA ALA A 45 6.91 -10.49 0.13
C ALA A 45 8.19 -9.76 0.59
N LEU A 46 8.27 -8.45 0.36
CA LEU A 46 9.33 -7.56 0.82
C LEU A 46 8.95 -6.88 2.16
N ALA A 47 7.96 -7.41 2.87
CA ALA A 47 7.40 -6.88 4.11
C ALA A 47 6.92 -5.42 4.01
N GLY A 48 6.64 -4.91 2.81
CA GLY A 48 6.26 -3.52 2.56
C GLY A 48 7.44 -2.56 2.35
N ALA A 49 8.68 -3.04 2.29
CA ALA A 49 9.85 -2.25 1.90
C ALA A 49 9.85 -1.96 0.38
N TYR A 50 8.89 -1.16 -0.07
CA TYR A 50 8.57 -0.97 -1.48
C TYR A 50 8.39 0.49 -1.92
N THR A 51 8.44 1.48 -1.03
CA THR A 51 8.21 2.88 -1.42
C THR A 51 9.28 3.38 -2.40
N SER A 52 10.55 3.00 -2.17
CA SER A 52 11.66 3.31 -3.08
C SER A 52 11.81 2.30 -4.22
N LEU A 53 11.41 1.04 -4.01
CA LEU A 53 11.52 -0.04 -5.02
C LEU A 53 10.37 -0.04 -6.03
N SER A 54 9.30 0.70 -5.75
CA SER A 54 8.11 0.80 -6.61
C SER A 54 8.44 1.09 -8.07
N ASN A 55 8.10 0.13 -8.93
CA ASN A 55 8.34 0.21 -10.37
C ASN A 55 7.38 -0.69 -11.19
N ASP A 56 6.20 -0.99 -10.66
CA ASP A 56 5.10 -1.70 -11.33
C ASP A 56 3.75 -1.15 -10.85
N ILE A 57 2.64 -1.69 -11.38
CA ILE A 57 1.30 -1.17 -11.13
C ILE A 57 0.85 -1.33 -9.66
N SER A 58 1.35 -2.32 -8.92
CA SER A 58 1.16 -2.40 -7.46
C SER A 58 1.68 -1.16 -6.73
N GLY A 59 2.63 -0.44 -7.33
CA GLY A 59 3.16 0.84 -6.86
C GLY A 59 2.10 1.91 -6.63
N VAL A 60 0.91 1.84 -7.27
CA VAL A 60 -0.18 2.80 -7.00
C VAL A 60 -0.54 2.83 -5.52
N TYR A 61 -0.49 1.70 -4.82
CA TYR A 61 -0.76 1.62 -3.38
C TYR A 61 0.42 2.10 -2.51
N TRP A 62 1.67 1.84 -2.92
CA TRP A 62 2.87 2.06 -2.08
C TRP A 62 3.55 3.40 -2.30
N ASN A 63 3.65 3.82 -3.56
CA ASN A 63 4.19 5.11 -3.98
C ASN A 63 3.74 5.37 -5.44
N PRO A 64 2.75 6.24 -5.68
CA PRO A 64 2.23 6.46 -7.03
C PRO A 64 3.29 7.00 -8.02
N ALA A 65 4.36 7.64 -7.55
CA ALA A 65 5.47 8.06 -8.41
C ALA A 65 6.23 6.89 -9.03
N GLY A 66 6.23 5.71 -8.39
CA GLY A 66 6.93 4.53 -8.87
C GLY A 66 6.37 3.94 -10.16
N VAL A 67 5.07 4.12 -10.39
CA VAL A 67 4.36 3.45 -11.50
C VAL A 67 4.93 3.86 -12.86
N VAL A 68 5.42 5.10 -13.00
CA VAL A 68 6.00 5.61 -14.27
C VAL A 68 7.34 4.96 -14.63
N PHE A 69 7.97 4.21 -13.72
CA PHE A 69 9.18 3.42 -14.03
C PHE A 69 8.86 2.09 -14.73
N SER A 70 7.59 1.66 -14.74
CA SER A 70 7.09 0.63 -15.64
C SER A 70 6.66 1.29 -16.95
N GLU A 71 7.45 1.15 -18.01
CA GLU A 71 7.24 1.88 -19.27
C GLU A 71 6.12 1.30 -20.15
N ASN A 72 5.76 0.03 -19.93
CA ASN A 72 4.73 -0.65 -20.70
C ASN A 72 3.33 -0.35 -20.14
N LYS A 73 2.30 -0.66 -20.93
CA LYS A 73 0.97 -0.85 -20.36
C LYS A 73 1.03 -2.03 -19.42
N GLU A 74 0.37 -1.93 -18.28
CA GLU A 74 0.43 -2.96 -17.25
C GLU A 74 -0.93 -3.16 -16.61
N VAL A 75 -1.27 -4.40 -16.33
CA VAL A 75 -2.44 -4.78 -15.56
C VAL A 75 -2.03 -5.76 -14.46
N GLU A 76 -2.68 -5.66 -13.31
CA GLU A 76 -2.53 -6.58 -12.19
C GLU A 76 -3.89 -6.96 -11.63
N LEU A 77 -4.04 -8.24 -11.34
CA LEU A 77 -5.10 -8.80 -10.52
C LEU A 77 -4.46 -9.48 -9.32
N MET A 78 -4.97 -9.21 -8.12
CA MET A 78 -4.52 -9.89 -6.91
C MET A 78 -5.72 -10.40 -6.12
N TYR A 79 -5.57 -11.62 -5.59
CA TYR A 79 -6.47 -12.25 -4.64
C TYR A 79 -5.71 -12.58 -3.36
N THR A 80 -6.32 -12.28 -2.22
CA THR A 80 -5.85 -12.69 -0.90
C THR A 80 -7.02 -13.30 -0.14
N GLN A 81 -6.87 -14.55 0.27
CA GLN A 81 -7.69 -15.09 1.35
C GLN A 81 -7.10 -14.58 2.66
N TRP A 82 -7.90 -13.85 3.41
CA TRP A 82 -7.57 -13.42 4.76
C TRP A 82 -8.34 -14.27 5.78
N PHE A 83 -8.11 -14.02 7.06
CA PHE A 83 -8.77 -14.75 8.15
C PHE A 83 -10.28 -14.45 8.21
N GLU A 84 -11.03 -15.30 8.93
CA GLU A 84 -12.47 -15.11 9.19
C GLU A 84 -13.33 -14.87 7.94
N ASP A 85 -13.18 -15.71 6.90
CA ASP A 85 -13.92 -15.59 5.62
C ASP A 85 -13.79 -14.21 4.94
N THR A 86 -12.72 -13.48 5.27
CA THR A 86 -12.42 -12.18 4.69
C THR A 86 -11.59 -12.35 3.42
N THR A 87 -11.97 -11.66 2.34
CA THR A 87 -11.20 -11.66 1.09
C THR A 87 -10.80 -10.25 0.69
N LEU A 88 -9.57 -10.09 0.22
CA LEU A 88 -9.08 -8.83 -0.34
C LEU A 88 -8.73 -9.04 -1.82
N ASN A 89 -9.42 -8.29 -2.67
CA ASN A 89 -9.26 -8.30 -4.12
C ASN A 89 -8.71 -6.96 -4.59
N TYR A 90 -7.81 -7.01 -5.56
CA TYR A 90 -7.26 -5.81 -6.18
C TYR A 90 -7.19 -5.94 -7.69
N PHE A 91 -7.49 -4.83 -8.35
CA PHE A 91 -7.28 -4.60 -9.77
C PHE A 91 -6.50 -3.31 -9.96
N GLY A 92 -5.44 -3.35 -10.76
CA GLY A 92 -4.67 -2.18 -11.16
C GLY A 92 -4.43 -2.18 -12.65
N ILE A 93 -4.54 -1.03 -13.30
CA ILE A 93 -4.16 -0.85 -14.71
C ILE A 93 -3.45 0.48 -14.91
N GLY A 94 -2.38 0.47 -15.71
CA GLY A 94 -1.63 1.67 -16.04
C GLY A 94 -1.24 1.70 -17.51
N THR A 95 -1.32 2.87 -18.13
CA THR A 95 -0.92 3.10 -19.52
C THR A 95 -0.03 4.32 -19.63
N PRO A 96 1.04 4.27 -20.46
CA PRO A 96 1.75 5.48 -20.87
C PRO A 96 0.78 6.49 -21.46
N PHE A 97 0.89 7.74 -21.03
CA PHE A 97 0.03 8.83 -21.51
C PHE A 97 0.77 10.16 -21.37
N ARG A 98 0.89 10.93 -22.46
CA ARG A 98 1.44 12.30 -22.49
C ARG A 98 2.76 12.51 -21.71
N GLY A 99 3.72 11.59 -21.87
CA GLY A 99 5.04 11.70 -21.22
C GLY A 99 5.07 11.25 -19.75
N GLY A 100 3.96 10.74 -19.23
CA GLY A 100 3.85 10.06 -17.95
C GLY A 100 3.07 8.76 -18.06
N LYS A 101 2.45 8.35 -16.97
CA LYS A 101 1.61 7.15 -16.86
C LYS A 101 0.32 7.49 -16.14
N LEU A 102 -0.80 7.28 -16.84
CA LEU A 102 -2.15 7.34 -16.27
C LEU A 102 -2.47 5.95 -15.73
N PHE A 103 -3.07 5.88 -14.55
CA PHE A 103 -3.44 4.62 -13.93
C PHE A 103 -4.77 4.70 -13.18
N LEU A 104 -5.39 3.53 -13.03
CA LEU A 104 -6.60 3.30 -12.25
C LEU A 104 -6.37 2.08 -11.36
N ASN A 105 -6.90 2.12 -10.14
CA ASN A 105 -6.96 0.95 -9.28
C ASN A 105 -8.33 0.79 -8.63
N TYR A 106 -8.61 -0.44 -8.20
CA TYR A 106 -9.78 -0.79 -7.40
C TYR A 106 -9.37 -1.83 -6.37
N THR A 107 -9.71 -1.58 -5.12
CA THR A 107 -9.50 -2.48 -3.97
C THR A 107 -10.85 -2.80 -3.37
N LEU A 108 -11.08 -4.07 -3.04
CA LEU A 108 -12.32 -4.57 -2.46
C LEU A 108 -12.00 -5.56 -1.35
N LEU A 109 -12.38 -5.21 -0.12
CA LEU A 109 -12.40 -6.11 1.03
C LEU A 109 -13.85 -6.56 1.26
N THR A 110 -14.08 -7.86 1.41
CA THR A 110 -15.41 -8.40 1.72
C THR A 110 -15.35 -9.37 2.87
N VAL A 111 -16.35 -9.29 3.75
CA VAL A 111 -16.64 -10.28 4.79
C VAL A 111 -18.03 -10.84 4.52
N SER A 112 -18.08 -12.13 4.22
CA SER A 112 -19.27 -12.72 3.57
C SER A 112 -20.35 -13.21 4.53
N LYS A 113 -20.00 -13.51 5.78
CA LYS A 113 -20.88 -14.14 6.77
C LYS A 113 -20.60 -13.59 8.16
N LEU A 114 -21.30 -12.53 8.52
CA LEU A 114 -21.30 -12.03 9.90
C LEU A 114 -22.63 -12.40 10.54
N GLU A 115 -22.58 -13.04 11.71
CA GLU A 115 -23.79 -13.35 12.47
C GLU A 115 -24.38 -12.07 13.07
N ARG A 116 -25.69 -11.86 12.88
CA ARG A 116 -26.43 -10.80 13.54
C ARG A 116 -26.81 -11.26 14.93
N ARG A 117 -26.38 -10.53 15.96
CA ARG A 117 -26.74 -10.78 17.36
C ARG A 117 -27.16 -9.48 18.03
N THR A 118 -28.20 -9.55 18.85
CA THR A 118 -28.74 -8.42 19.64
C THR A 118 -28.26 -8.43 21.09
N SER A 119 -27.51 -9.46 21.49
CA SER A 119 -26.82 -9.57 22.78
C SER A 119 -25.61 -10.53 22.66
N ASP A 120 -24.59 -10.34 23.49
CA ASP A 120 -23.31 -11.07 23.41
C ASP A 120 -23.45 -12.60 23.45
N THR A 121 -24.48 -13.11 24.14
CA THR A 121 -24.75 -14.55 24.27
C THR A 121 -26.06 -15.01 23.61
N GLY A 122 -26.78 -14.09 22.94
CA GLY A 122 -28.04 -14.41 22.25
C GLY A 122 -27.83 -15.26 21.01
N SER A 123 -28.81 -16.07 20.62
CA SER A 123 -28.76 -16.83 19.37
C SER A 123 -28.65 -15.92 18.15
N SER A 124 -27.99 -16.38 17.09
CA SER A 124 -27.92 -15.65 15.82
C SER A 124 -29.33 -15.40 15.26
N GLU A 125 -29.60 -14.15 14.86
CA GLU A 125 -30.84 -13.67 14.26
C GLU A 125 -30.72 -13.52 12.73
N GLY A 126 -29.73 -14.17 12.12
CA GLY A 126 -29.46 -14.16 10.69
C GLY A 126 -28.02 -13.73 10.38
N GLU A 127 -27.74 -13.50 9.10
CA GLU A 127 -26.42 -13.08 8.63
C GLU A 127 -26.49 -11.72 7.93
N PHE A 128 -25.40 -10.98 8.01
CA PHE A 128 -25.16 -9.78 7.21
C PHE A 128 -23.74 -9.79 6.62
N LYS A 129 -23.47 -8.83 5.73
CA LYS A 129 -22.19 -8.68 5.04
C LYS A 129 -21.56 -7.34 5.37
N ALA A 130 -20.23 -7.31 5.38
CA ALA A 130 -19.45 -6.09 5.39
C ALA A 130 -18.61 -6.02 4.11
N GLN A 131 -18.49 -4.81 3.56
CA GLN A 131 -17.71 -4.56 2.36
C GLN A 131 -17.05 -3.19 2.45
N ASP A 132 -15.76 -3.16 2.19
CA ASP A 132 -15.00 -1.93 1.99
C ASP A 132 -14.45 -1.89 0.57
N SER A 133 -14.42 -0.70 -0.03
CA SER A 133 -13.81 -0.52 -1.33
C SER A 133 -13.14 0.85 -1.49
N ALA A 134 -12.09 0.87 -2.29
CA ALA A 134 -11.43 2.09 -2.73
C ALA A 134 -11.21 2.03 -4.23
N ILE A 135 -11.66 3.06 -4.95
CA ILE A 135 -11.33 3.29 -6.35
C ILE A 135 -10.42 4.49 -6.45
N GLY A 136 -9.35 4.37 -7.24
CA GLY A 136 -8.37 5.43 -7.44
C GLY A 136 -8.08 5.68 -8.90
N ILE A 137 -7.89 6.95 -9.24
CA ILE A 137 -7.35 7.39 -10.52
C ILE A 137 -6.15 8.29 -10.26
N GLY A 138 -5.09 8.13 -11.02
CA GLY A 138 -3.89 8.92 -10.80
C GLY A 138 -2.99 9.03 -12.02
N TYR A 139 -2.00 9.89 -11.86
CA TYR A 139 -1.03 10.19 -12.90
C TYR A 139 0.36 10.35 -12.27
N ALA A 140 1.37 9.81 -12.94
CA ALA A 140 2.77 9.99 -12.56
C ALA A 140 3.62 10.36 -13.76
N PHE A 141 4.63 11.19 -13.55
CA PHE A 141 5.54 11.63 -14.61
C PHE A 141 6.97 11.78 -14.09
N LYS A 142 7.94 11.61 -15.00
CA LYS A 142 9.38 11.76 -14.71
C LYS A 142 9.83 13.21 -14.92
N LEU A 143 10.77 13.65 -14.08
CA LEU A 143 11.53 14.89 -14.13
C LEU A 143 13.01 14.52 -13.97
N GLY A 144 13.65 14.16 -15.09
CA GLY A 144 14.99 13.57 -15.08
C GLY A 144 14.98 12.21 -14.36
N GLU A 145 15.85 12.07 -13.35
CA GLU A 145 15.93 10.87 -12.49
C GLU A 145 14.82 10.81 -11.43
N SER A 146 14.08 11.91 -11.23
CA SER A 146 12.99 11.97 -10.25
C SER A 146 11.65 11.70 -10.93
N ALA A 147 10.66 11.30 -10.15
CA ALA A 147 9.28 11.16 -10.56
C ALA A 147 8.36 11.67 -9.46
N VAL A 148 7.22 12.19 -9.86
CA VAL A 148 6.13 12.58 -8.97
C VAL A 148 4.88 11.84 -9.42
N GLY A 149 4.06 11.41 -8.47
CA GLY A 149 2.78 10.77 -8.72
C GLY A 149 1.72 11.28 -7.77
N ILE A 150 0.48 11.31 -8.26
CA ILE A 150 -0.69 11.67 -7.46
C ILE A 150 -1.83 10.71 -7.78
N THR A 151 -2.60 10.33 -6.77
CA THR A 151 -3.81 9.51 -6.90
C THR A 151 -4.95 10.20 -6.16
N LEU A 152 -6.10 10.37 -6.80
CA LEU A 152 -7.35 10.72 -6.15
C LEU A 152 -8.13 9.44 -5.89
N LYS A 153 -8.64 9.25 -4.67
CA LYS A 153 -9.37 8.06 -4.24
C LYS A 153 -10.76 8.41 -3.73
N SER A 154 -11.72 7.57 -4.08
CA SER A 154 -13.03 7.50 -3.43
C SER A 154 -13.09 6.18 -2.65
N ILE A 155 -13.46 6.29 -1.38
CA ILE A 155 -13.49 5.22 -0.40
C ILE A 155 -14.94 5.04 0.03
N SER A 156 -15.39 3.80 0.11
CA SER A 156 -16.73 3.44 0.58
C SER A 156 -16.63 2.25 1.50
N SER A 157 -17.36 2.33 2.61
CA SER A 157 -17.54 1.25 3.58
C SER A 157 -19.03 0.99 3.74
N LYS A 158 -19.43 -0.28 3.77
CA LYS A 158 -20.81 -0.71 3.97
C LYS A 158 -20.85 -1.85 4.96
N ILE A 159 -21.67 -1.71 5.99
CA ILE A 159 -21.91 -2.74 6.99
C ILE A 159 -23.41 -2.86 7.17
N ASP A 160 -23.96 -4.02 6.83
CA ASP A 160 -25.41 -4.25 6.80
C ASP A 160 -26.13 -3.20 5.93
N ASP A 161 -27.05 -2.42 6.50
CA ASP A 161 -27.79 -1.34 5.81
C ASP A 161 -27.09 0.03 5.87
N GLU A 162 -26.01 0.15 6.64
CA GLU A 162 -25.30 1.41 6.85
C GLU A 162 -24.13 1.58 5.88
N SER A 163 -23.91 2.82 5.44
CA SER A 163 -22.83 3.15 4.51
C SER A 163 -22.12 4.43 4.89
N ALA A 164 -20.82 4.46 4.63
CA ALA A 164 -19.97 5.62 4.81
C ALA A 164 -19.09 5.81 3.57
N SER A 165 -18.69 7.06 3.33
CA SER A 165 -17.80 7.40 2.21
C SER A 165 -16.79 8.47 2.60
N ALA A 166 -15.62 8.41 1.99
CA ALA A 166 -14.59 9.43 2.11
C ALA A 166 -13.87 9.64 0.77
N VAL A 167 -13.16 10.75 0.66
CA VAL A 167 -12.26 11.03 -0.46
C VAL A 167 -10.86 11.29 0.08
N ALA A 168 -9.85 10.81 -0.64
CA ALA A 168 -8.46 10.97 -0.24
C ALA A 168 -7.54 11.22 -1.43
N VAL A 169 -6.36 11.75 -1.13
CA VAL A 169 -5.27 11.94 -2.08
C VAL A 169 -4.05 11.19 -1.59
N ASP A 170 -3.38 10.50 -2.50
CA ASP A 170 -2.03 9.96 -2.30
C ASP A 170 -1.04 10.76 -3.14
N ILE A 171 0.11 11.07 -2.57
CA ILE A 171 1.19 11.80 -3.24
C ILE A 171 2.46 10.96 -3.09
N GLY A 172 3.20 10.87 -4.19
CA GLY A 172 4.44 10.12 -4.27
C GLY A 172 5.55 10.97 -4.87
N TRP A 173 6.75 10.79 -4.35
CA TRP A 173 7.99 11.19 -5.00
C TRP A 173 8.93 9.98 -5.02
N LYS A 174 9.67 9.82 -6.12
CA LYS A 174 10.70 8.78 -6.23
C LYS A 174 11.87 9.32 -7.03
N LYS A 175 13.10 8.99 -6.64
CA LYS A 175 14.30 9.23 -7.44
C LYS A 175 15.04 7.93 -7.66
N GLU A 176 15.40 7.66 -8.90
CA GLU A 176 16.13 6.47 -9.31
C GLU A 176 17.42 6.86 -10.03
N SER A 177 18.54 6.54 -9.39
CA SER A 177 19.87 6.56 -10.01
C SER A 177 20.29 5.12 -10.39
N GLU A 178 21.49 4.96 -10.95
CA GLU A 178 22.01 3.63 -11.32
C GLU A 178 22.06 2.66 -10.13
N LYS A 179 22.45 3.15 -8.95
CA LYS A 179 22.66 2.33 -7.75
C LYS A 179 21.65 2.60 -6.63
N TYR A 180 21.24 3.84 -6.45
CA TYR A 180 20.43 4.27 -5.30
C TYR A 180 19.01 4.65 -5.69
N LEU A 181 18.07 4.26 -4.85
CA LEU A 181 16.65 4.51 -4.98
C LEU A 181 16.17 5.27 -3.74
N TRP A 182 15.40 6.32 -3.95
CA TRP A 182 14.79 7.12 -2.88
C TRP A 182 13.30 7.23 -3.13
N GLY A 183 12.49 7.14 -2.09
CA GLY A 183 11.05 7.24 -2.19
C GLY A 183 10.45 7.98 -1.00
N ILE A 184 9.44 8.79 -1.27
CA ILE A 184 8.56 9.38 -0.25
C ILE A 184 7.13 9.14 -0.72
N SER A 185 6.26 8.68 0.17
CA SER A 185 4.84 8.60 -0.14
C SER A 185 4.01 9.07 1.05
N LEU A 186 3.06 9.96 0.78
CA LEU A 186 2.01 10.35 1.71
C LEU A 186 0.69 9.77 1.18
N ARG A 187 0.04 8.93 1.97
CA ARG A 187 -1.14 8.16 1.56
C ARG A 187 -2.32 8.48 2.46
N ASN A 188 -3.52 8.34 1.90
CA ASN A 188 -4.82 8.49 2.55
C ASN A 188 -5.06 9.89 3.15
N LEU A 189 -4.45 10.95 2.61
CA LEU A 189 -4.73 12.31 3.07
C LEU A 189 -6.10 12.74 2.54
N GLY A 190 -7.11 12.80 3.42
CA GLY A 190 -8.49 12.94 2.97
C GLY A 190 -9.47 13.40 4.04
N THR A 191 -10.75 13.35 3.69
CA THR A 191 -11.87 13.60 4.61
C THR A 191 -12.00 12.46 5.61
N GLU A 192 -12.67 12.70 6.73
CA GLU A 192 -13.12 11.65 7.63
C GLU A 192 -14.16 10.75 6.93
N ILE A 193 -14.23 9.49 7.35
CA ILE A 193 -15.28 8.55 6.95
C ILE A 193 -16.32 8.52 8.08
N LYS A 194 -17.58 8.82 7.75
CA LYS A 194 -18.64 8.98 8.74
C LYS A 194 -19.69 7.89 8.65
N PHE A 195 -19.84 7.12 9.73
CA PHE A 195 -20.96 6.20 9.92
C PHE A 195 -22.01 6.84 10.83
N ILE A 196 -23.23 7.02 10.32
CA ILE A 196 -24.37 7.59 11.05
C ILE A 196 -24.00 8.96 11.66
N ASN A 197 -23.51 8.98 12.90
CA ASN A 197 -23.15 10.18 13.66
C ASN A 197 -21.66 10.31 13.96
N GLU A 198 -20.87 9.23 13.90
CA GLU A 198 -19.45 9.21 14.26
C GLU A 198 -18.58 9.31 13.01
N ALA A 199 -17.61 10.21 13.06
CA ALA A 199 -16.68 10.46 11.97
C ALA A 199 -15.27 10.09 12.38
N ASP A 200 -14.69 9.13 11.67
CA ASP A 200 -13.34 8.67 11.94
C ASP A 200 -12.38 9.19 10.86
N PRO A 201 -11.19 9.63 11.23
CA PRO A 201 -10.17 9.98 10.25
C PRO A 201 -9.74 8.76 9.42
N LEU A 202 -9.26 9.02 8.21
CA LEU A 202 -8.60 7.98 7.41
C LEU A 202 -7.21 7.62 7.98
N PRO A 203 -6.70 6.41 7.69
CA PRO A 203 -5.38 5.95 8.10
C PRO A 203 -4.31 6.62 7.23
N THR A 204 -4.14 7.93 7.41
CA THR A 204 -3.07 8.70 6.78
C THR A 204 -1.74 8.04 7.13
N ASN A 205 -0.82 8.01 6.18
CA ASN A 205 0.46 7.35 6.38
C ASN A 205 1.57 8.01 5.56
N LEU A 206 2.70 8.27 6.20
CA LEU A 206 3.91 8.76 5.57
C LEU A 206 4.96 7.64 5.52
N ASN A 207 5.49 7.38 4.33
CA ASN A 207 6.53 6.40 4.10
C ASN A 207 7.79 7.06 3.54
N LEU A 208 8.95 6.72 4.10
CA LEU A 208 10.27 7.11 3.63
C LEU A 208 11.05 5.85 3.25
N GLY A 209 11.32 5.71 1.96
CA GLY A 209 12.00 4.54 1.40
C GLY A 209 13.40 4.87 0.90
N PHE A 210 14.34 3.98 1.17
CA PHE A 210 15.66 3.94 0.56
C PHE A 210 15.91 2.56 -0.05
N GLY A 211 16.61 2.50 -1.17
CA GLY A 211 16.93 1.23 -1.83
C GLY A 211 18.28 1.25 -2.50
N ILE A 212 18.88 0.07 -2.61
CA ILE A 212 20.17 -0.14 -3.28
C ILE A 212 20.00 -1.27 -4.30
N LYS A 213 20.36 -0.99 -5.55
CA LYS A 213 20.60 -2.02 -6.57
C LYS A 213 22.02 -2.55 -6.37
N LEU A 214 22.12 -3.76 -5.83
CA LEU A 214 23.41 -4.43 -5.59
C LEU A 214 23.99 -4.94 -6.92
N LYS A 215 23.11 -5.45 -7.78
CA LYS A 215 23.36 -5.88 -9.16
C LYS A 215 22.08 -5.68 -9.97
N GLU A 216 22.15 -5.90 -11.28
CA GLU A 216 20.96 -5.85 -12.15
C GLU A 216 19.81 -6.75 -11.69
N ASN A 217 20.11 -7.86 -11.03
CA ASN A 217 19.15 -8.84 -10.55
C ASN A 217 19.04 -8.93 -9.03
N MET A 218 19.58 -7.94 -8.29
CA MET A 218 19.58 -7.94 -6.82
C MET A 218 19.30 -6.53 -6.30
N CYS A 219 18.28 -6.38 -5.45
CA CYS A 219 18.05 -5.13 -4.75
C CYS A 219 17.69 -5.33 -3.28
N LEU A 220 18.00 -4.32 -2.49
CA LEU A 220 17.63 -4.19 -1.09
C LEU A 220 16.78 -2.92 -0.95
N GLY A 221 15.70 -2.98 -0.19
CA GLY A 221 14.86 -1.86 0.20
C GLY A 221 14.76 -1.74 1.72
N ILE A 222 14.71 -0.51 2.22
CA ILE A 222 14.38 -0.19 3.60
C ILE A 222 13.31 0.88 3.57
N ASP A 223 12.27 0.72 4.38
CA ASP A 223 11.19 1.69 4.55
C ASP A 223 10.99 2.04 6.02
N LEU A 224 10.84 3.33 6.31
CA LEU A 224 10.32 3.84 7.57
C LEU A 224 8.86 4.25 7.37
N ASN A 225 7.98 3.72 8.20
CA ASN A 225 6.55 3.90 8.13
C ASN A 225 6.06 4.70 9.34
N PHE A 226 5.41 5.83 9.08
CA PHE A 226 4.85 6.75 10.05
C PHE A 226 3.34 6.81 9.88
N PRO A 227 2.62 5.80 10.41
CA PRO A 227 1.17 5.75 10.35
C PRO A 227 0.56 6.71 11.37
N ARG A 228 -0.62 7.24 11.07
CA ARG A 228 -1.39 8.04 12.03
C ARG A 228 -1.77 7.27 13.29
N ASP A 229 -2.30 6.07 13.07
CA ASP A 229 -3.08 5.34 14.06
C ASP A 229 -2.37 4.07 14.55
N ASN A 230 -1.06 4.01 14.41
CA ASN A 230 -0.26 2.86 14.82
C ASN A 230 1.16 3.29 15.19
N GLU A 231 1.98 2.35 15.61
CA GLU A 231 3.38 2.60 15.92
C GLU A 231 4.24 2.73 14.67
N ILE A 232 5.23 3.61 14.78
CA ILE A 232 6.28 3.74 13.78
C ILE A 232 6.98 2.39 13.65
N ASN A 233 7.13 1.94 12.42
CA ASN A 233 7.80 0.68 12.12
C ASN A 233 8.76 0.83 10.94
N ALA A 234 9.72 -0.08 10.88
CA ALA A 234 10.66 -0.19 9.78
C ALA A 234 10.46 -1.51 9.05
N SER A 235 10.69 -1.53 7.75
CA SER A 235 10.70 -2.73 6.94
C SER A 235 12.00 -2.83 6.16
N ILE A 236 12.55 -4.02 6.03
CA ILE A 236 13.68 -4.33 5.15
C ILE A 236 13.25 -5.45 4.20
N GLY A 237 13.59 -5.32 2.92
CA GLY A 237 13.24 -6.28 1.88
C GLY A 237 14.42 -6.55 0.96
N TYR A 238 14.58 -7.79 0.55
CA TYR A 238 15.59 -8.22 -0.41
C TYR A 238 14.94 -8.99 -1.55
N GLU A 239 15.26 -8.61 -2.78
CA GLU A 239 14.81 -9.28 -4.00
C GLU A 239 16.02 -9.77 -4.81
N TYR A 240 15.95 -11.04 -5.21
CA TYR A 240 16.92 -11.67 -6.11
C TYR A 240 16.21 -12.31 -7.29
N ILE A 241 16.58 -11.94 -8.50
CA ILE A 241 16.00 -12.48 -9.73
C ILE A 241 16.94 -13.55 -10.30
N LEU A 242 16.53 -14.81 -10.20
CA LEU A 242 17.21 -15.93 -10.81
C LEU A 242 16.79 -16.04 -12.29
N LYS A 243 17.76 -15.96 -13.21
CA LYS A 243 17.51 -16.16 -14.64
C LYS A 243 17.64 -17.64 -14.99
N ALA A 244 16.55 -18.25 -15.47
CA ALA A 244 16.48 -19.65 -15.87
C ALA A 244 16.01 -19.75 -17.34
N GLY A 245 16.95 -19.56 -18.28
CA GLY A 245 16.66 -19.56 -19.71
C GLY A 245 15.79 -18.37 -20.11
N ARG A 246 14.56 -18.64 -20.57
CA ARG A 246 13.56 -17.61 -20.95
C ARG A 246 12.64 -17.18 -19.81
N MET A 247 12.84 -17.75 -18.64
CA MET A 247 12.06 -17.48 -17.44
C MET A 247 12.93 -16.74 -16.44
N GLU A 248 12.33 -15.82 -15.70
CA GLU A 248 12.96 -15.24 -14.51
C GLU A 248 12.16 -15.65 -13.28
N ILE A 249 12.86 -15.97 -12.21
CA ILE A 249 12.30 -16.41 -10.95
C ILE A 249 12.74 -15.42 -9.87
N PRO A 250 11.95 -14.38 -9.59
CA PRO A 250 12.17 -13.52 -8.43
C PRO A 250 11.96 -14.28 -7.12
N LEU A 251 12.95 -14.24 -6.24
CA LEU A 251 12.90 -14.70 -4.86
C LEU A 251 12.96 -13.48 -3.95
N ARG A 252 12.06 -13.43 -2.98
CA ARG A 252 11.86 -12.27 -2.11
C ARG A 252 11.76 -12.70 -0.67
N VAL A 253 12.38 -11.92 0.20
CA VAL A 253 12.24 -12.02 1.65
C VAL A 253 12.15 -10.62 2.23
N GLY A 254 11.36 -10.46 3.27
CA GLY A 254 11.22 -9.22 3.99
C GLY A 254 11.10 -9.45 5.49
N TYR A 255 11.42 -8.41 6.24
CA TYR A 255 11.23 -8.34 7.68
C TYR A 255 10.66 -6.97 8.05
N LYS A 256 9.61 -6.94 8.87
CA LYS A 256 9.03 -5.71 9.41
C LYS A 256 9.15 -5.70 10.92
N THR A 257 9.60 -4.59 11.51
CA THR A 257 9.59 -4.45 12.97
C THR A 257 8.15 -4.46 13.48
N LEU A 258 7.84 -5.44 14.31
CA LEU A 258 6.59 -5.53 15.05
C LEU A 258 6.91 -5.34 16.53
N ASN A 259 6.10 -4.56 17.24
CA ASN A 259 6.39 -4.21 18.63
C ASN A 259 5.81 -5.23 19.64
N ASP A 260 4.86 -6.07 19.21
CA ASP A 260 4.14 -7.03 20.08
C ASP A 260 4.08 -8.47 19.53
N PHE A 261 4.92 -8.82 18.55
CA PHE A 261 4.87 -10.14 17.90
C PHE A 261 6.23 -10.86 17.92
N GLU A 262 6.20 -12.17 17.70
CA GLU A 262 7.42 -12.96 17.58
C GLU A 262 8.20 -12.56 16.31
N ALA A 263 9.52 -12.78 16.32
CA ALA A 263 10.37 -12.44 15.18
C ALA A 263 9.96 -13.17 13.88
N ILE A 264 9.24 -14.29 13.98
CA ILE A 264 8.72 -15.01 12.81
C ILE A 264 7.51 -14.31 12.18
N ASP A 265 6.65 -13.69 12.99
CA ASP A 265 5.47 -12.94 12.52
C ASP A 265 5.84 -11.68 11.75
N ALA A 266 7.07 -11.23 11.94
CA ALA A 266 7.68 -10.12 11.23
C ALA A 266 8.22 -10.50 9.84
N LEU A 267 8.39 -11.79 9.53
CA LEU A 267 8.96 -12.26 8.27
C LEU A 267 7.92 -12.32 7.16
N SER A 268 8.35 -12.12 5.92
CA SER A 268 7.53 -12.39 4.74
C SER A 268 8.42 -12.97 3.64
N ALA A 269 7.83 -13.78 2.77
CA ALA A 269 8.55 -14.40 1.67
C ALA A 269 7.69 -14.44 0.41
N GLY A 270 8.33 -14.55 -0.75
CA GLY A 270 7.59 -14.67 -1.99
C GLY A 270 8.42 -15.17 -3.16
N LEU A 271 7.68 -15.67 -4.15
CA LEU A 271 8.19 -16.27 -5.37
C LEU A 271 7.45 -15.65 -6.55
N GLY A 272 8.19 -15.25 -7.57
CA GLY A 272 7.64 -14.85 -8.86
C GLY A 272 8.01 -15.83 -9.96
N ILE A 273 7.16 -15.92 -10.98
CA ILE A 273 7.44 -16.62 -12.23
C ILE A 273 7.17 -15.63 -13.37
N ASN A 274 8.23 -15.11 -13.98
CA ASN A 274 8.17 -14.21 -15.13
C ASN A 274 8.39 -14.99 -16.42
N ILE A 275 7.39 -15.02 -17.29
CA ILE A 275 7.48 -15.63 -18.62
C ILE A 275 6.98 -14.62 -19.66
N LYS A 276 7.91 -14.11 -20.47
CA LYS A 276 7.64 -13.05 -21.46
C LYS A 276 7.01 -11.81 -20.78
N SER A 277 5.77 -11.50 -21.16
CA SER A 277 4.99 -10.36 -20.68
C SER A 277 4.16 -10.66 -19.43
N TYR A 278 4.17 -11.89 -18.92
CA TYR A 278 3.32 -12.31 -17.82
C TYR A 278 4.14 -12.64 -16.58
N THR A 279 3.61 -12.27 -15.43
CA THR A 279 4.19 -12.60 -14.12
C THR A 279 3.11 -13.19 -13.24
N LEU A 280 3.40 -14.34 -12.63
CA LEU A 280 2.63 -14.89 -11.52
C LEU A 280 3.46 -14.75 -10.25
N ASP A 281 2.97 -13.97 -9.29
CA ASP A 281 3.63 -13.74 -8.00
C ASP A 281 2.82 -14.38 -6.86
N PHE A 282 3.54 -15.01 -5.94
CA PHE A 282 3.03 -15.56 -4.69
C PHE A 282 3.74 -14.87 -3.52
N ALA A 283 2.99 -14.58 -2.46
CA ALA A 283 3.55 -14.08 -1.21
C ALA A 283 2.92 -14.77 -0.01
N TRP A 284 3.78 -15.12 0.94
CA TRP A 284 3.42 -15.59 2.26
C TRP A 284 3.75 -14.51 3.28
N ALA A 285 2.80 -14.24 4.17
CA ALA A 285 2.99 -13.36 5.32
C ALA A 285 2.16 -13.88 6.52
N PRO A 286 2.80 -14.08 7.67
CA PRO A 286 2.16 -14.46 8.93
C PRO A 286 1.46 -13.28 9.61
N TYR A 287 0.45 -13.57 10.43
CA TYR A 287 -0.26 -12.59 11.26
C TYR A 287 -0.37 -13.07 12.73
N GLY A 288 0.63 -13.82 13.22
CA GLY A 288 0.63 -14.38 14.57
C GLY A 288 -0.57 -15.32 14.79
N ASP A 289 -1.35 -15.03 15.84
CA ASP A 289 -2.53 -15.82 16.22
C ASP A 289 -3.66 -15.83 15.16
N LEU A 290 -3.62 -14.92 14.18
CA LEU A 290 -4.61 -14.82 13.10
C LEU A 290 -4.26 -15.67 11.85
N GLU A 291 -3.30 -16.58 12.00
CA GLU A 291 -2.79 -17.50 10.97
C GLU A 291 -1.99 -16.84 9.82
N ASP A 292 -1.52 -17.70 8.92
CA ASP A 292 -0.75 -17.31 7.75
C ASP A 292 -1.65 -16.90 6.58
N THR A 293 -1.20 -15.89 5.84
CA THR A 293 -1.89 -15.44 4.62
C THR A 293 -1.07 -15.78 3.38
N ILE A 294 -1.78 -16.20 2.33
CA ILE A 294 -1.22 -16.37 0.99
C ILE A 294 -1.87 -15.38 0.04
N ARG A 295 -1.04 -14.63 -0.69
CA ARG A 295 -1.46 -13.72 -1.76
C ARG A 295 -1.01 -14.26 -3.10
N ILE A 296 -1.88 -14.16 -4.09
CA ILE A 296 -1.59 -14.52 -5.47
C ILE A 296 -1.86 -13.29 -6.34
N ALA A 297 -0.89 -12.92 -7.18
CA ALA A 297 -1.03 -11.83 -8.12
C ALA A 297 -0.64 -12.26 -9.54
N LEU A 298 -1.48 -11.90 -10.51
CA LEU A 298 -1.22 -12.08 -11.93
C LEU A 298 -1.01 -10.71 -12.57
N LYS A 299 0.11 -10.54 -13.26
CA LYS A 299 0.47 -9.32 -13.98
C LYS A 299 0.68 -9.58 -15.46
N GLY A 300 0.29 -8.61 -16.29
CA GLY A 300 0.53 -8.61 -17.74
C GLY A 300 1.08 -7.26 -18.21
N LYS A 301 2.09 -7.29 -19.09
CA LYS A 301 2.72 -6.11 -19.70
C LYS A 301 2.55 -6.10 -21.22
N PHE A 302 2.09 -4.97 -21.77
CA PHE A 302 1.74 -4.81 -23.19
C PHE A 302 2.30 -3.53 -23.81
#